data_AF-A0A2E5URJ4-F1
#
_entry.id   AF-A0A2E5URJ4-F1
#
_cell.length_a   1.000
_cell.length_b   1.000
_cell.length_c   1.000
_cell.angle_alpha   90.00
_cell.angle_beta   90.00
_cell.angle_gamma   90.00
#
_symmetry.space_group_name_H-M   'P 1'
#
loop_
_entity.id
_entity.type
_entity.pdbx_description
1 polymer ?
#
loop_
_entity_poly.entity_id
_entity_poly.type
_entity_poly.pdbx_seq_one_letter_code
_entity_poly.pdbx_strand_id
1 'polypeptide(L)'
;MNKNDFITQNYIPFQESKISFGLKSFYGLVNNKNEYQKMLFLNNWFSNNLYTSALISLIEDSNDIQLRYNLSLGYTYNMNNYYFKNFVLLLGYNRLRFNNENTDQTNMSYDLLLNVKIKKLWFTFSYGIIDLNDRIEKINLGLMKSIFKNFLISSNLKYSFINEKKIITPFFSIGYKI
;
A
#
# COMPACT_ATOMS: atom_id res chain seq x y z
N MET A 1 -19.44 14.03 -2.21
CA MET A 1 -18.49 13.18 -1.44
C MET A 1 -17.53 12.51 -2.42
N ASN A 2 -16.33 13.04 -2.59
CA ASN A 2 -15.26 12.36 -3.32
C ASN A 2 -14.64 11.28 -2.43
N LYS A 3 -15.13 10.05 -2.56
CA LYS A 3 -14.58 8.87 -1.89
C LYS A 3 -13.35 8.42 -2.65
N ASN A 4 -12.23 9.11 -2.42
CA ASN A 4 -10.95 8.64 -2.91
C ASN A 4 -10.50 7.48 -2.00
N ASP A 5 -10.88 6.25 -2.38
CA ASP A 5 -10.56 4.98 -1.71
C ASP A 5 -9.08 4.63 -1.86
N PHE A 6 -8.22 5.48 -1.33
CA PHE A 6 -6.80 5.32 -1.53
C PHE A 6 -6.07 4.94 -0.26
N ILE A 7 -6.00 3.64 -0.02
CA ILE A 7 -4.90 3.04 0.76
C ILE A 7 -4.45 1.79 0.03
N THR A 8 -3.16 1.76 -0.28
CA THR A 8 -2.51 0.59 -0.84
C THR A 8 -1.33 0.30 0.04
N GLN A 9 -1.31 -0.89 0.62
CA GLN A 9 -0.16 -1.31 1.41
C GLN A 9 1.04 -1.47 0.48
N ASN A 10 2.22 -1.12 0.96
CA ASN A 10 3.46 -1.46 0.29
C ASN A 10 4.36 -2.13 1.31
N TYR A 11 4.33 -3.47 1.32
CA TYR A 11 5.17 -4.26 2.20
C TYR A 11 6.25 -4.94 1.38
N ILE A 12 7.50 -4.74 1.79
CA ILE A 12 8.67 -5.41 1.24
C ILE A 12 9.37 -6.06 2.43
N PRO A 13 9.43 -7.41 2.51
CA PRO A 13 10.06 -8.12 3.61
C PRO A 13 11.53 -7.72 3.82
N PHE A 14 11.95 -7.63 5.07
CA PHE A 14 13.33 -7.33 5.46
C PHE A 14 14.36 -8.25 4.77
N GLN A 15 14.00 -9.52 4.57
CA GLN A 15 14.87 -10.52 3.93
C GLN A 15 15.10 -10.27 2.44
N GLU A 16 14.27 -9.45 1.79
CA GLU A 16 14.43 -9.09 0.39
C GLU A 16 15.16 -7.77 0.22
N SER A 17 14.91 -6.79 1.10
CA SER A 17 15.60 -5.50 1.07
C SER A 17 15.39 -4.72 2.36
N LYS A 18 16.47 -4.10 2.87
CA LYS A 18 16.39 -3.15 3.98
C LYS A 18 15.86 -1.80 3.53
N ILE A 19 16.27 -1.33 2.36
CA ILE A 19 15.83 -0.06 1.78
C ILE A 19 15.45 -0.29 0.33
N SER A 20 14.23 0.09 -0.04
CA SER A 20 13.78 -0.03 -1.42
C SER A 20 12.91 1.15 -1.83
N PHE A 21 12.98 1.51 -3.10
CA PHE A 21 12.16 2.58 -3.66
C PHE A 21 11.70 2.19 -5.06
N GLY A 22 10.66 2.81 -5.56
CA GLY A 22 10.20 2.51 -6.91
C GLY A 22 8.84 3.09 -7.23
N LEU A 23 8.17 2.43 -8.17
CA LEU A 23 6.91 2.85 -8.74
C LEU A 23 5.83 1.81 -8.50
N LYS A 24 4.64 2.27 -8.16
CA LYS A 24 3.41 1.49 -8.09
C LYS A 24 2.40 2.11 -9.05
N SER A 25 1.74 1.28 -9.85
CA SER A 25 0.62 1.67 -10.70
C SER A 25 -0.63 0.92 -10.30
N PHE A 26 -1.78 1.55 -10.48
CA PHE A 26 -3.06 0.92 -10.19
C PHE A 26 -4.20 1.56 -10.97
N TYR A 27 -5.28 0.80 -11.10
CA TYR A 27 -6.49 1.24 -11.75
C TYR A 27 -7.61 1.30 -10.72
N GLY A 28 -8.02 2.51 -10.34
CA GLY A 28 -8.95 2.73 -9.24
C GLY A 28 -9.79 3.98 -9.40
N LEU A 29 -10.74 4.16 -8.49
CA LEU A 29 -11.68 5.28 -8.49
C LEU A 29 -10.99 6.56 -8.02
N VAL A 30 -11.03 7.60 -8.86
CA VAL A 30 -10.76 9.01 -8.53
C VAL A 30 -11.99 9.80 -8.90
N ASN A 31 -12.55 10.58 -7.97
CA ASN A 31 -13.70 11.46 -8.27
C ASN A 31 -14.84 10.74 -9.04
N ASN A 32 -15.15 9.49 -8.64
CA ASN A 32 -16.14 8.59 -9.26
C ASN A 32 -15.84 8.14 -10.71
N LYS A 33 -14.63 8.35 -11.23
CA LYS A 33 -14.15 7.81 -12.51
C LYS A 33 -13.01 6.82 -12.29
N ASN A 34 -12.95 5.76 -13.11
CA ASN A 34 -11.87 4.80 -13.04
C ASN A 34 -10.66 5.31 -13.84
N GLU A 35 -9.56 5.55 -13.15
CA GLU A 35 -8.36 6.14 -13.73
C GLU A 35 -7.10 5.39 -13.33
N TYR A 36 -6.14 5.38 -14.25
CA TYR A 36 -4.79 4.88 -13.98
C TYR A 36 -4.03 5.89 -13.15
N GLN A 37 -3.51 5.42 -12.03
CA GLN A 37 -2.71 6.23 -11.12
C GLN A 37 -1.33 5.63 -10.94
N LYS A 38 -0.38 6.51 -10.65
CA LYS A 38 1.03 6.16 -10.42
C LYS A 38 1.47 6.75 -9.09
N MET A 39 2.27 6.00 -8.37
CA MET A 39 2.84 6.37 -7.09
C MET A 39 4.31 6.04 -7.04
N LEU A 40 5.08 6.96 -6.46
CA LEU A 40 6.40 6.64 -5.96
C LEU A 40 6.26 6.01 -4.57
N PHE A 41 7.10 5.03 -4.29
CA PHE A 41 7.20 4.44 -2.97
C PHE A 41 8.63 4.45 -2.46
N LEU A 42 8.74 4.53 -1.13
CA LEU A 42 9.95 4.28 -0.37
C LEU A 42 9.59 3.30 0.75
N ASN A 43 10.47 2.36 1.03
CA ASN A 43 10.36 1.42 2.12
C ASN A 43 11.71 1.35 2.83
N ASN A 44 11.70 1.43 4.16
CA ASN A 44 12.89 1.48 4.96
C ASN A 44 12.68 0.67 6.25
N TRP A 45 13.53 -0.33 6.45
CA TRP A 45 13.61 -1.08 7.69
C TRP A 45 14.67 -0.50 8.62
N PHE A 46 14.25 -0.10 9.81
CA PHE A 46 15.14 0.34 10.88
C PHE A 46 15.79 -0.87 11.57
N SER A 47 15.03 -1.96 11.71
CA SER A 47 15.43 -3.23 12.31
C SER A 47 14.79 -4.40 11.54
N ASN A 48 14.94 -5.63 12.01
CA ASN A 48 14.23 -6.79 11.43
C ASN A 48 12.74 -6.87 11.85
N ASN A 49 12.27 -5.96 12.69
CA ASN A 49 10.90 -5.94 13.22
C ASN A 49 10.19 -4.59 13.08
N LEU A 50 10.86 -3.53 12.64
CA LEU A 50 10.28 -2.19 12.50
C LEU A 50 10.65 -1.58 11.15
N TYR A 51 9.64 -1.13 10.41
CA TYR A 51 9.84 -0.44 9.13
C TYR A 51 8.88 0.72 8.96
N THR A 52 9.25 1.63 8.05
CA THR A 52 8.35 2.63 7.50
C THR A 52 8.20 2.45 6.00
N SER A 53 7.04 2.84 5.48
CA SER A 53 6.85 3.01 4.06
C SER A 53 6.20 4.36 3.78
N ALA A 54 6.65 5.02 2.73
CA ALA A 54 6.03 6.22 2.21
C ALA A 54 5.53 5.96 0.79
N LEU A 55 4.37 6.53 0.45
CA LEU A 55 3.84 6.58 -0.91
C LEU A 55 3.49 8.02 -1.23
N ILE A 56 3.75 8.44 -2.47
CA ILE A 56 3.40 9.77 -2.94
C ILE A 56 2.91 9.70 -4.39
N SER A 57 1.83 10.42 -4.69
CA SER A 57 1.31 10.61 -6.04
C SER A 57 0.89 12.06 -6.25
N LEU A 58 1.06 12.51 -7.48
CA LEU A 58 0.41 13.71 -8.01
C LEU A 58 -0.92 13.30 -8.64
N ILE A 59 -1.96 14.09 -8.41
CA ILE A 59 -3.26 13.96 -9.05
C ILE A 59 -3.52 15.28 -9.74
N GLU A 60 -3.64 15.22 -11.06
CA GLU A 60 -4.01 16.36 -11.86
C GLU A 60 -5.52 16.34 -12.00
N ASP A 61 -6.18 17.37 -11.48
CA ASP A 61 -7.56 17.69 -11.85
C ASP A 61 -7.51 18.91 -12.78
N SER A 62 -8.55 19.10 -13.58
CA SER A 62 -8.64 20.07 -14.67
C SER A 62 -8.16 21.50 -14.36
N ASN A 63 -8.15 21.92 -13.08
CA ASN A 63 -7.67 23.24 -12.64
C ASN A 63 -6.62 23.20 -11.52
N ASP A 64 -6.26 22.04 -10.95
CA ASP A 64 -5.44 21.92 -9.73
C ASP A 64 -4.46 20.76 -9.76
N ILE A 65 -3.29 20.95 -9.11
CA ILE A 65 -2.34 19.88 -8.80
C ILE A 65 -2.50 19.50 -7.33
N GLN A 66 -3.01 18.30 -7.08
CA GLN A 66 -3.17 17.78 -5.73
C GLN A 66 -2.03 16.82 -5.38
N LEU A 67 -1.54 16.92 -4.15
CA LEU A 67 -0.53 16.01 -3.62
C LEU A 67 -1.17 15.02 -2.67
N ARG A 68 -1.07 13.73 -2.99
CA ARG A 68 -1.48 12.64 -2.11
C ARG A 68 -0.26 11.93 -1.56
N TYR A 69 -0.23 11.75 -0.24
CA TYR A 69 0.81 10.96 0.39
C TYR A 69 0.27 10.03 1.47
N ASN A 70 0.92 8.88 1.61
CA ASN A 70 0.73 7.92 2.69
C ASN A 70 2.06 7.74 3.40
N LEU A 71 2.01 7.72 4.73
CA LEU A 71 3.11 7.26 5.57
C LEU A 71 2.61 6.11 6.42
N SER A 72 3.34 5.00 6.42
CA SER A 72 3.00 3.80 7.18
C SER A 72 4.14 3.43 8.11
N LEU A 73 3.80 3.04 9.33
CA LEU A 73 4.69 2.41 10.31
C LEU A 73 4.25 0.97 10.50
N GLY A 74 5.18 0.03 10.34
CA GLY A 74 4.89 -1.40 10.45
C GLY A 74 5.76 -2.10 11.48
N TYR A 75 5.12 -2.88 12.34
CA TYR A 75 5.79 -3.77 13.29
C TYR A 75 5.61 -5.23 12.86
N THR A 76 6.70 -5.98 12.84
CA THR A 76 6.76 -7.33 12.28
C THR A 76 7.14 -8.35 13.35
N TYR A 77 6.28 -9.34 13.54
CA TYR A 77 6.57 -10.53 14.34
C TYR A 77 7.04 -11.66 13.43
N ASN A 78 8.34 -11.98 13.50
CA ASN A 78 8.96 -13.03 12.69
C ASN A 78 8.72 -14.41 13.30
N MET A 79 8.27 -15.35 12.47
CA MET A 79 8.01 -16.73 12.86
C MET A 79 9.16 -17.63 12.41
N ASN A 80 9.50 -18.61 13.25
CA ASN A 80 10.47 -19.65 12.90
C ASN A 80 9.79 -20.80 12.13
N ASN A 81 9.17 -20.49 10.98
CA ASN A 81 8.53 -21.48 10.13
C ASN A 81 9.11 -21.42 8.70
N TYR A 82 9.14 -22.57 8.02
CA TYR A 82 9.71 -22.69 6.69
C TYR A 82 8.95 -21.87 5.64
N TYR A 83 7.61 -21.88 5.69
CA TYR A 83 6.76 -21.16 4.75
C TYR A 83 6.21 -19.86 5.35
N PHE A 84 5.63 -19.92 6.54
CA PHE A 84 5.08 -18.74 7.21
C PHE A 84 6.21 -17.91 7.80
N LYS A 85 6.37 -16.66 7.35
CA LYS A 85 7.53 -15.84 7.71
C LYS A 85 7.23 -14.82 8.78
N ASN A 86 6.11 -14.11 8.67
CA ASN A 86 5.75 -13.13 9.68
C ASN A 86 4.30 -12.71 9.64
N PHE A 87 3.88 -12.16 10.77
CA PHE A 87 2.74 -11.25 10.89
C PHE A 87 3.24 -9.82 10.94
N VAL A 88 2.50 -8.91 10.33
CA VAL A 88 2.81 -7.48 10.36
C VAL A 88 1.58 -6.72 10.81
N LEU A 89 1.75 -5.85 11.80
CA LEU A 89 0.80 -4.82 12.17
C LEU A 89 1.24 -3.53 11.51
N LEU A 90 0.37 -2.89 10.75
CA LEU A 90 0.67 -1.65 10.04
C LEU A 90 -0.33 -0.56 10.41
N LEU A 91 0.22 0.60 10.74
CA LEU A 91 -0.48 1.85 10.99
C LEU A 91 -0.15 2.82 9.86
N GLY A 92 -1.14 3.19 9.06
CA GLY A 92 -0.96 4.09 7.92
C GLY A 92 -1.72 5.40 8.11
N TYR A 93 -1.04 6.52 7.92
CA TYR A 93 -1.63 7.86 7.82
C TYR A 93 -1.65 8.31 6.37
N ASN A 94 -2.79 8.81 5.90
CA ASN A 94 -2.91 9.39 4.56
C ASN A 94 -3.38 10.82 4.65
N ARG A 95 -2.90 11.63 3.70
CA ARG A 95 -3.39 12.98 3.49
C ARG A 95 -3.43 13.33 2.02
N LEU A 96 -4.45 14.07 1.65
CA LEU A 96 -4.55 14.81 0.41
C LEU A 96 -4.37 16.29 0.72
N ARG A 97 -3.46 16.97 0.02
CA ARG A 97 -3.20 18.42 0.16
C ARG A 97 -3.42 19.14 -1.17
N PHE A 98 -3.64 20.45 -1.06
CA PHE A 98 -3.78 21.40 -2.18
C PHE A 98 -5.02 21.14 -3.05
N ASN A 99 -6.10 20.66 -2.43
CA ASN A 99 -7.40 20.59 -3.08
C ASN A 99 -8.15 21.89 -2.77
N ASN A 100 -8.41 22.74 -3.79
CA ASN A 100 -9.07 24.02 -3.58
C ASN A 100 -10.56 23.88 -3.25
N GLU A 101 -11.19 22.73 -3.55
CA GLU A 101 -12.62 22.49 -3.33
C GLU A 101 -12.95 21.80 -2.00
N ASN A 102 -11.97 21.20 -1.30
CA ASN A 102 -12.20 20.48 -0.05
C ASN A 102 -11.03 20.62 0.92
N THR A 103 -11.34 20.87 2.19
CA THR A 103 -10.38 20.89 3.30
C THR A 103 -9.56 19.59 3.35
N ASP A 104 -8.25 19.74 3.61
CA ASP A 104 -7.26 18.67 3.85
C ASP A 104 -7.88 17.36 4.37
N GLN A 105 -8.15 16.41 3.48
CA GLN A 105 -8.70 15.12 3.88
C GLN A 105 -7.59 14.27 4.47
N THR A 106 -7.83 13.76 5.68
CA THR A 106 -6.92 12.85 6.38
C THR A 106 -7.65 11.57 6.76
N ASN A 107 -6.95 10.45 6.73
CA ASN A 107 -7.47 9.20 7.28
C ASN A 107 -6.35 8.36 7.87
N MET A 108 -6.78 7.46 8.77
CA MET A 108 -5.93 6.45 9.38
C MET A 108 -6.30 5.07 8.84
N SER A 109 -5.32 4.19 8.82
CA SER A 109 -5.50 2.79 8.47
C SER A 109 -4.77 1.87 9.42
N TYR A 110 -5.40 0.73 9.62
CA TYR A 110 -4.97 -0.33 10.52
C TYR A 110 -5.02 -1.62 9.74
N ASP A 111 -3.88 -2.28 9.64
CA ASP A 111 -3.70 -3.41 8.74
C ASP A 111 -2.98 -4.55 9.45
N LEU A 112 -3.52 -5.76 9.33
CA LEU A 112 -2.85 -7.00 9.73
C LEU A 112 -2.48 -7.78 8.47
N LEU A 113 -1.19 -8.02 8.28
CA LEU A 113 -0.65 -8.78 7.16
C LEU A 113 -0.11 -10.12 7.66
N LEU A 114 -0.36 -11.16 6.88
CA LEU A 114 0.25 -12.47 6.99
C LEU A 114 1.12 -12.71 5.75
N ASN A 115 2.38 -13.08 5.96
CA ASN A 115 3.32 -13.30 4.87
C ASN A 115 3.85 -14.73 4.83
N VAL A 116 3.77 -15.30 3.63
CA VAL A 116 4.23 -16.65 3.31
C VAL A 116 5.29 -16.57 2.22
N LYS A 117 6.38 -17.30 2.38
CA LYS A 117 7.44 -17.42 1.37
C LYS A 117 7.53 -18.85 0.87
N ILE A 118 7.35 -19.04 -0.44
CA ILE A 118 7.56 -20.32 -1.11
C ILE A 118 8.70 -20.13 -2.12
N LYS A 119 9.85 -20.77 -1.87
CA LYS A 119 11.08 -20.55 -2.66
C LYS A 119 11.46 -19.05 -2.69
N LYS A 120 11.39 -18.42 -3.87
CA LYS A 120 11.69 -16.99 -4.10
C LYS A 120 10.43 -16.12 -4.23
N LEU A 121 9.25 -16.72 -4.09
CA LEU A 121 7.97 -16.03 -4.19
C LEU A 121 7.44 -15.71 -2.80
N TRP A 122 6.97 -14.48 -2.65
CA TRP A 122 6.27 -14.00 -1.46
C TRP A 122 4.80 -13.85 -1.75
N PHE A 123 4.00 -14.32 -0.81
CA PHE A 123 2.56 -14.20 -0.78
C PHE A 123 2.19 -13.39 0.45
N THR A 124 1.39 -12.35 0.26
CA THR A 124 0.92 -11.47 1.32
C THR A 124 -0.60 -11.52 1.32
N PHE A 125 -1.17 -11.93 2.43
CA PHE A 125 -2.59 -11.74 2.71
C PHE A 125 -2.72 -10.63 3.72
N SER A 126 -3.69 -9.74 3.57
CA SER A 126 -3.96 -8.77 4.61
C SER A 126 -5.43 -8.42 4.73
N TYR A 127 -5.80 -8.06 5.95
CA TYR A 127 -7.08 -7.46 6.26
C TYR A 127 -6.82 -6.14 6.98
N GLY A 128 -7.64 -5.14 6.69
CA GLY A 128 -7.53 -3.89 7.40
C GLY A 128 -8.74 -3.00 7.28
N ILE A 129 -8.66 -1.90 8.01
CA ILE A 129 -9.72 -0.92 8.16
C ILE A 129 -9.13 0.45 7.82
N ILE A 130 -9.92 1.25 7.12
CA ILE A 130 -9.66 2.67 6.89
C ILE A 130 -10.73 3.46 7.66
N ASP A 131 -10.28 4.41 8.46
CA ASP A 131 -11.14 5.29 9.23
C ASP A 131 -11.21 6.66 8.53
N LEU A 132 -12.28 6.89 7.76
CA LEU A 132 -12.54 8.12 7.00
C LEU A 132 -14.05 8.40 6.95
N ASN A 133 -14.60 9.12 7.93
CA ASN A 133 -16.03 9.45 8.09
C ASN A 133 -16.96 8.22 8.20
N ASP A 134 -16.81 7.22 7.31
CA ASP A 134 -17.32 5.86 7.34
C ASP A 134 -16.15 4.87 7.46
N ARG A 135 -16.41 3.72 8.12
CA ARG A 135 -15.45 2.62 8.22
C ARG A 135 -15.39 1.84 6.91
N ILE A 136 -14.22 1.79 6.27
CA ILE A 136 -13.99 1.00 5.05
C ILE A 136 -13.17 -0.22 5.40
N GLU A 137 -13.70 -1.41 5.12
CA GLU A 137 -12.97 -2.65 5.27
C GLU A 137 -12.27 -3.01 3.96
N LYS A 138 -11.06 -3.58 4.07
CA LYS A 138 -10.28 -4.01 2.91
C LYS A 138 -9.59 -5.34 3.16
N ILE A 139 -9.51 -6.14 2.10
CA ILE A 139 -8.68 -7.34 2.01
C ILE A 139 -7.67 -7.12 0.89
N ASN A 140 -6.40 -7.45 1.12
CA ASN A 140 -5.41 -7.45 0.05
C ASN A 140 -4.76 -8.82 -0.12
N LEU A 141 -4.52 -9.16 -1.38
CA LEU A 141 -3.76 -10.32 -1.82
C LEU A 141 -2.59 -9.82 -2.63
N GLY A 142 -1.38 -10.24 -2.29
CA GLY A 142 -0.15 -9.77 -2.89
C GLY A 142 0.77 -10.91 -3.28
N LEU A 143 1.40 -10.75 -4.44
CA LEU A 143 2.47 -11.60 -4.95
C LEU A 143 3.68 -10.73 -5.21
N MET A 144 4.83 -11.12 -4.66
CA MET A 144 6.08 -10.41 -4.89
C MET A 144 7.21 -11.38 -5.21
N LYS A 145 8.10 -10.96 -6.10
CA LYS A 145 9.31 -11.69 -6.46
C LYS A 145 10.48 -10.73 -6.66
N SER A 146 11.64 -11.09 -6.14
CA SER A 146 12.89 -10.47 -6.58
C SER A 146 13.25 -10.95 -7.98
N ILE A 147 13.45 -10.00 -8.89
CA ILE A 147 14.01 -10.23 -10.22
C ILE A 147 15.40 -9.63 -10.25
N PHE A 148 16.37 -10.41 -10.73
CA PHE A 148 17.78 -10.07 -10.60
C PHE A 148 18.18 -9.80 -9.14
N LYS A 149 19.40 -9.31 -8.91
CA LYS A 149 19.87 -9.01 -7.55
C LYS A 149 19.25 -7.74 -6.97
N ASN A 150 18.82 -6.79 -7.82
CA ASN A 150 18.50 -5.43 -7.37
C ASN A 150 17.05 -5.01 -7.62
N PHE A 151 16.23 -5.82 -8.31
CA PHE A 151 14.84 -5.44 -8.60
C PHE A 151 13.82 -6.33 -7.88
N LEU A 152 12.68 -5.73 -7.57
CA LEU A 152 11.49 -6.37 -7.03
C LEU A 152 10.34 -6.07 -7.98
N ILE A 153 9.51 -7.08 -8.25
CA ILE A 153 8.20 -6.85 -8.85
C ILE A 153 7.12 -7.35 -7.90
N SER A 154 5.98 -6.68 -7.89
CA SER A 154 4.80 -7.18 -7.22
C SER A 154 3.53 -6.97 -8.05
N SER A 155 2.57 -7.86 -7.84
CA SER A 155 1.20 -7.75 -8.31
C SER A 155 0.28 -7.96 -7.12
N ASN A 156 -0.68 -7.07 -6.94
CA ASN A 156 -1.58 -7.11 -5.79
C ASN A 156 -3.02 -6.86 -6.24
N LEU A 157 -3.97 -7.40 -5.49
CA LEU A 157 -5.39 -7.15 -5.61
C LEU A 157 -5.93 -6.68 -4.27
N LYS A 158 -6.60 -5.53 -4.25
CA LYS A 158 -7.35 -5.03 -3.10
C LYS A 158 -8.83 -5.22 -3.36
N TYR A 159 -9.52 -5.70 -2.35
CA TYR A 159 -10.96 -5.75 -2.28
C TYR A 159 -11.41 -4.79 -1.18
N SER A 160 -12.23 -3.79 -1.51
CA SER A 160 -12.75 -2.81 -0.55
C SER A 160 -14.27 -2.89 -0.44
N PHE A 161 -14.78 -2.75 0.78
CA PHE A 161 -16.21 -2.66 1.10
C PHE A 161 -16.55 -1.24 1.56
N ILE A 162 -17.32 -0.50 0.75
CA ILE A 162 -17.67 0.90 1.02
C ILE A 162 -19.17 1.10 0.81
N ASN A 163 -19.92 1.37 1.89
CA ASN A 163 -21.37 1.65 1.88
C ASN A 163 -22.10 0.71 0.90
N GLU A 164 -21.97 -0.59 1.12
CA GLU A 164 -22.54 -1.71 0.34
C GLU A 164 -21.92 -1.94 -1.06
N LYS A 165 -21.10 -1.03 -1.58
CA LYS A 165 -20.34 -1.24 -2.81
C LYS A 165 -19.08 -2.07 -2.57
N LYS A 166 -18.80 -2.94 -3.52
CA LYS A 166 -17.63 -3.82 -3.56
C LYS A 166 -16.72 -3.37 -4.70
N ILE A 167 -15.50 -2.98 -4.37
CA ILE A 167 -14.52 -2.48 -5.35
C ILE A 167 -13.30 -3.37 -5.36
N ILE A 168 -12.89 -3.77 -6.57
CA ILE A 168 -11.66 -4.53 -6.80
C ILE A 168 -10.67 -3.60 -7.48
N THR A 169 -9.46 -3.49 -6.91
CA THR A 169 -8.40 -2.63 -7.43
C THR A 169 -7.15 -3.47 -7.64
N PRO A 170 -6.69 -3.66 -8.88
CA PRO A 170 -5.39 -4.26 -9.14
C PRO A 170 -4.25 -3.24 -9.02
N PHE A 171 -3.10 -3.68 -8.53
CA PHE A 171 -1.87 -2.89 -8.44
C PHE A 171 -0.69 -3.68 -8.98
N PHE A 172 0.21 -2.99 -9.64
CA PHE A 172 1.53 -3.50 -9.98
C PHE A 172 2.59 -2.59 -9.38
N SER A 173 3.72 -3.15 -8.99
CA SER A 173 4.86 -2.33 -8.59
C SER A 173 6.17 -2.91 -9.10
N ILE A 174 7.12 -2.00 -9.32
CA ILE A 174 8.51 -2.30 -9.56
C ILE A 174 9.35 -1.49 -8.56
N GLY A 175 10.29 -2.17 -7.91
CA GLY A 175 11.16 -1.60 -6.90
C GLY A 175 12.62 -1.86 -7.19
N TYR A 176 13.48 -0.93 -6.81
CA TYR A 176 14.91 -1.09 -6.72
C TYR A 176 15.30 -1.33 -5.25
N LYS A 177 16.25 -2.23 -5.04
CA LYS A 177 16.80 -2.63 -3.73
C LYS A 177 18.15 -1.97 -3.51
N ILE A 178 18.31 -1.34 -2.36
CA ILE A 178 19.57 -0.79 -1.84
C ILE A 178 20.06 -1.71 -0.72
#